data_AF-A0A7S3FRZ3-F1
#
_entry.id   AF-A0A7S3FRZ3-F1
#
_cell.length_a   1.000
_cell.length_b   1.000
_cell.length_c   1.000
_cell.angle_alpha   90.00
_cell.angle_beta   90.00
_cell.angle_gamma   90.00
#
_symmetry.space_group_name_H-M   'P 1'
#
loop_
_entity.id
_entity.type
_entity.pdbx_description
1 polymer ?
#
loop_
_entity_poly.entity_id
_entity_poly.type
_entity_poly.pdbx_seq_one_letter_code
_entity_poly.pdbx_strand_id
1 'polypeptide(L)'
;MRAAEAVDLARRTGRCLLVRIIKARGAPVSEDDDDLWGSGEEARRVVEGSVALVLDEDGEDAGFLRAAYTEIMETPALVLISGETGEQLLLLQGEEDLGDPHAVEDKLAKAFKAEYDRKVASFMALAAAAKQQQGAGPTPTPTPTPTTPTPTSEPETATTSEKEEEEEEGDGGVTEGAPGQDDRVLVEPPARESEPSSSNDDDDDDDD
;
A
#
# COMPACT_ATOMS: atom_id res chain seq x y z
N MET A 1 4.19 -20.04 4.31
CA MET A 1 3.67 -18.88 3.57
C MET A 1 4.14 -19.03 2.15
N ARG A 2 3.26 -18.94 1.15
CA ARG A 2 3.68 -18.96 -0.27
C ARG A 2 4.25 -17.60 -0.68
N ALA A 3 5.11 -17.54 -1.70
CA ALA A 3 5.68 -16.26 -2.13
C ALA A 3 4.62 -15.22 -2.52
N ALA A 4 3.56 -15.64 -3.22
CA ALA A 4 2.45 -14.75 -3.59
C ALA A 4 1.76 -14.12 -2.37
N GLU A 5 1.55 -14.89 -1.29
CA GLU A 5 0.94 -14.39 -0.05
C GLU A 5 1.86 -13.41 0.66
N ALA A 6 3.17 -13.68 0.68
CA ALA A 6 4.17 -12.81 1.28
C ALA A 6 4.27 -11.47 0.54
N VAL A 7 4.26 -11.50 -0.80
CA VAL A 7 4.24 -10.31 -1.66
C VAL A 7 2.96 -9.51 -1.41
N ASP A 8 1.79 -10.16 -1.43
CA ASP A 8 0.52 -9.48 -1.18
C ASP A 8 0.48 -8.84 0.21
N LEU A 9 0.99 -9.52 1.24
CA LEU A 9 1.08 -9.00 2.59
C LEU A 9 2.02 -7.78 2.66
N ALA A 10 3.20 -7.87 2.06
CA ALA A 10 4.17 -6.78 2.01
C ALA A 10 3.57 -5.54 1.34
N ARG A 11 2.87 -5.73 0.21
CA ARG A 11 2.18 -4.66 -0.52
C ARG A 11 1.06 -4.03 0.28
N ARG A 12 0.17 -4.84 0.88
CA ARG A 12 -0.97 -4.32 1.66
C ARG A 12 -0.53 -3.58 2.92
N THR A 13 0.58 -3.98 3.52
CA THR A 13 1.10 -3.38 4.75
C THR A 13 2.14 -2.27 4.50
N GLY A 14 2.56 -2.06 3.25
CA GLY A 14 3.64 -1.13 2.90
C GLY A 14 5.00 -1.52 3.49
N ARG A 15 5.16 -2.78 3.93
CA ARG A 15 6.39 -3.32 4.52
C ARG A 15 7.33 -3.81 3.42
N CYS A 16 8.63 -3.86 3.70
CA CYS A 16 9.58 -4.48 2.77
C CYS A 16 9.34 -6.00 2.74
N LEU A 17 9.71 -6.64 1.63
CA LEU A 17 9.79 -8.09 1.52
C LEU A 17 11.27 -8.47 1.63
N LEU A 18 11.59 -9.34 2.58
CA LEU A 18 12.94 -9.82 2.84
C LEU A 18 12.99 -11.30 2.47
N VAL A 19 13.69 -11.61 1.38
CA VAL A 19 13.72 -12.95 0.80
C VAL A 19 15.10 -13.57 0.96
N ARG A 20 15.15 -14.77 1.52
CA ARG A 20 16.36 -15.58 1.63
C ARG A 20 16.21 -16.81 0.73
N ILE A 21 17.11 -16.97 -0.23
CA ILE A 21 17.18 -18.17 -1.09
C ILE A 21 18.31 -19.06 -0.58
N ILE A 22 17.97 -20.26 -0.13
CA ILE A 22 18.91 -21.24 0.42
C ILE A 22 19.25 -22.33 -0.60
N LYS A 23 20.46 -22.89 -0.53
CA LYS A 23 20.80 -24.10 -1.30
C LYS A 23 19.95 -25.28 -0.82
N ALA A 24 19.55 -26.16 -1.73
CA ALA A 24 18.66 -27.27 -1.42
C ALA A 24 19.21 -28.18 -0.29
N ARG A 25 18.29 -28.75 0.50
CA ARG A 25 18.56 -29.68 1.62
C ARG A 25 19.55 -30.79 1.20
N GLY A 26 20.79 -30.67 1.68
CA GLY A 26 21.90 -31.58 1.34
C GLY A 26 23.28 -30.96 1.55
N ALA A 27 23.37 -29.63 1.47
CA ALA A 27 24.46 -28.90 2.11
C ALA A 27 24.25 -28.91 3.63
N PRO A 28 25.29 -29.08 4.46
CA PRO A 28 25.15 -28.86 5.89
C PRO A 28 24.64 -27.43 6.07
N VAL A 29 23.42 -27.30 6.57
CA VAL A 29 22.93 -26.03 7.11
C VAL A 29 23.83 -25.81 8.31
N SER A 30 24.81 -24.92 8.18
CA SER A 30 25.63 -24.51 9.31
C SER A 30 24.69 -24.01 10.40
N GLU A 31 24.86 -24.53 11.61
CA GLU A 31 24.07 -24.15 12.79
C GLU A 31 24.16 -22.62 13.08
N ASP A 32 25.09 -21.92 12.41
CA ASP A 32 25.27 -20.47 12.40
C ASP A 32 24.22 -19.70 11.57
N ASP A 33 23.34 -20.37 10.82
CA ASP A 33 22.35 -19.69 9.95
C ASP A 33 21.15 -19.10 10.69
N ASP A 34 20.93 -19.54 11.94
CA ASP A 34 19.94 -18.97 12.85
C ASP A 34 20.42 -17.62 13.44
N ASP A 35 21.73 -17.35 13.41
CA ASP A 35 22.34 -16.13 13.94
C ASP A 35 22.26 -14.94 12.95
N LEU A 36 21.99 -15.19 11.67
CA LEU A 36 21.89 -14.13 10.64
C LEU A 36 20.76 -13.13 10.93
N TRP A 37 19.79 -13.52 11.76
CA TRP A 37 18.63 -12.71 12.11
C TRP A 37 18.69 -12.15 13.55
N GLY A 38 19.77 -12.41 14.29
CA GLY A 38 19.62 -12.76 15.70
C GLY A 38 20.23 -11.87 16.78
N SER A 39 21.18 -10.95 16.49
CA SER A 39 21.88 -10.26 17.60
C SER A 39 21.78 -8.73 17.58
N GLY A 40 21.74 -8.10 16.40
CA GLY A 40 21.67 -6.65 16.29
C GLY A 40 20.26 -6.08 16.50
N GLU A 41 20.13 -5.02 17.31
CA GLU A 41 18.85 -4.28 17.46
C GLU A 41 18.35 -3.76 16.09
N GLU A 42 19.26 -3.36 15.21
CA GLU A 42 18.92 -2.87 13.87
C GLU A 42 18.44 -3.99 12.93
N ALA A 43 19.12 -5.14 12.92
CA ALA A 43 18.69 -6.31 12.15
C ALA A 43 17.29 -6.77 12.58
N ARG A 44 17.03 -6.78 13.89
CA ARG A 44 15.71 -7.09 14.44
C ARG A 44 14.64 -6.11 13.95
N ARG A 45 14.93 -4.80 13.90
CA ARG A 45 14.00 -3.82 13.32
C ARG A 45 13.73 -4.06 11.83
N VAL A 46 14.73 -4.49 11.06
CA VAL A 46 14.53 -4.85 9.64
C VAL A 46 13.57 -6.03 9.52
N VAL A 47 13.78 -7.09 10.31
CA VAL A 47 12.91 -8.27 10.30
C VAL A 47 11.50 -7.91 10.79
N GLU A 48 11.37 -7.19 11.90
CA GLU A 48 10.09 -6.73 12.43
C GLU A 48 9.37 -5.71 11.51
N GLY A 49 10.11 -5.02 10.65
CA GLY A 49 9.61 -4.09 9.64
C GLY A 49 9.35 -4.71 8.26
N SER A 50 9.73 -5.98 8.05
CA SER A 50 9.65 -6.66 6.74
C SER A 50 8.83 -7.95 6.81
N VAL A 51 8.27 -8.39 5.69
CA VAL A 51 7.72 -9.73 5.56
C VAL A 51 8.88 -10.65 5.16
N ALA A 52 9.26 -11.57 6.03
CA ALA A 52 10.35 -12.51 5.77
C ALA A 52 9.86 -13.74 5.02
N LEU A 53 10.61 -14.16 4.00
CA LEU A 53 10.32 -15.34 3.19
C LEU A 53 11.62 -16.12 2.96
N VAL A 54 11.59 -17.42 3.21
CA VAL A 54 12.70 -18.33 2.92
C VAL A 54 12.28 -19.24 1.78
N LEU A 55 13.11 -19.34 0.75
CA LEU A 55 12.88 -20.11 -0.47
C LEU A 55 14.01 -21.10 -0.70
N ASP A 56 13.66 -22.33 -1.08
CA ASP A 56 14.63 -23.28 -1.63
C ASP A 56 15.05 -22.87 -3.05
N GLU A 57 16.32 -23.04 -3.41
CA GLU A 57 16.83 -22.63 -4.73
C GLU A 57 16.13 -23.31 -5.92
N ASP A 58 15.72 -24.56 -5.73
CA ASP A 58 15.00 -25.36 -6.73
C ASP A 58 13.48 -25.15 -6.67
N GLY A 59 13.01 -24.30 -5.75
CA GLY A 59 11.60 -23.99 -5.59
C GLY A 59 11.05 -23.17 -6.74
N GLU A 60 9.80 -23.44 -7.13
CA GLU A 60 9.08 -22.68 -8.17
C GLU A 60 9.06 -21.18 -7.86
N ASP A 61 8.81 -20.84 -6.60
CA ASP A 61 8.81 -19.46 -6.09
C ASP A 61 10.19 -18.76 -6.25
N ALA A 62 11.30 -19.49 -6.06
CA ALA A 62 12.64 -18.95 -6.30
C ALA A 62 12.90 -18.72 -7.80
N GLY A 63 12.40 -19.63 -8.65
CA GLY A 63 12.42 -19.47 -10.10
C GLY A 63 11.67 -18.22 -10.57
N PHE A 64 10.47 -17.98 -10.05
CA PHE A 64 9.71 -16.75 -10.34
C PHE A 64 10.45 -15.49 -9.87
N LEU A 65 11.06 -15.54 -8.68
CA LEU A 65 11.81 -14.40 -8.17
C LEU A 65 13.01 -14.07 -9.06
N ARG A 66 13.79 -15.07 -9.49
CA ARG A 66 14.91 -14.87 -10.42
C ARG A 66 14.46 -14.37 -11.80
N ALA A 67 13.27 -14.78 -12.26
CA ALA A 67 12.70 -14.28 -13.50
C ALA A 67 12.31 -12.79 -13.39
N ALA A 68 11.82 -12.37 -12.22
CA ALA A 68 11.48 -10.96 -11.94
C ALA A 68 12.72 -10.09 -11.70
N TYR A 69 13.73 -10.65 -11.03
CA TYR A 69 14.97 -9.97 -10.65
C TYR A 69 16.16 -10.73 -11.24
N THR A 70 16.50 -10.39 -12.48
CA THR A 70 17.52 -11.09 -13.27
C THR A 70 18.95 -10.93 -12.73
N GLU A 71 19.15 -10.03 -11.76
CA GLU A 71 20.42 -9.85 -11.08
C GLU A 71 20.69 -10.96 -10.06
N ILE A 72 19.69 -11.77 -9.71
CA ILE A 72 19.85 -12.90 -8.77
C ILE A 72 20.53 -14.08 -9.48
N MET A 73 21.85 -14.05 -9.55
CA MET A 73 22.65 -15.03 -10.29
C MET A 73 23.06 -16.22 -9.44
N GLU A 74 23.47 -15.98 -8.19
CA GLU A 74 24.08 -17.00 -7.33
C GLU A 74 23.20 -17.35 -6.12
N THR A 75 23.42 -18.53 -5.55
CA THR A 75 22.84 -18.99 -4.27
C THR A 75 23.97 -19.43 -3.32
N PRO A 76 23.85 -19.21 -1.99
CA PRO A 76 22.73 -18.56 -1.29
C PRO A 76 22.57 -17.08 -1.65
N ALA A 77 21.35 -16.54 -1.51
CA ALA A 77 21.09 -15.13 -1.79
C ALA A 77 20.15 -14.52 -0.75
N LEU A 78 20.32 -13.24 -0.50
CA LEU A 78 19.44 -12.43 0.34
C LEU A 78 19.03 -11.18 -0.43
N VAL A 79 17.73 -10.93 -0.50
CA VAL A 79 17.13 -9.85 -1.28
C VAL A 79 16.19 -9.05 -0.40
N LEU A 80 16.34 -7.72 -0.41
CA LEU A 80 15.38 -6.81 0.20
C LEU A 80 14.64 -6.07 -0.92
N ILE A 81 13.30 -6.13 -0.91
CA ILE A 81 12.44 -5.56 -1.94
C ILE A 81 11.46 -4.59 -1.26
N SER A 82 11.23 -3.41 -1.84
CA SER A 82 10.18 -2.52 -1.36
C SER A 82 8.81 -3.13 -1.62
N GLY A 83 7.99 -3.32 -0.59
CA GLY A 83 6.61 -3.75 -0.79
C GLY A 83 5.73 -2.68 -1.42
N GLU A 84 6.16 -1.41 -1.44
CA GLU A 84 5.36 -0.33 -2.04
C GLU A 84 5.64 -0.19 -3.54
N THR A 85 6.91 -0.20 -3.94
CA THR A 85 7.32 0.00 -5.34
C THR A 85 7.65 -1.29 -6.08
N GLY A 86 7.93 -2.38 -5.37
CA GLY A 86 8.49 -3.60 -5.95
C GLY A 86 9.96 -3.48 -6.34
N GLU A 87 10.63 -2.36 -6.03
CA GLU A 87 12.05 -2.17 -6.37
C GLU A 87 12.95 -3.02 -5.48
N GLN A 88 14.01 -3.60 -6.06
CA GLN A 88 15.07 -4.25 -5.32
C GLN A 88 15.93 -3.18 -4.61
N LEU A 89 15.95 -3.24 -3.28
CA LEU A 89 16.67 -2.30 -2.43
C LEU A 89 18.07 -2.80 -2.07
N LEU A 90 18.20 -4.12 -1.93
CA LEU A 90 19.46 -4.79 -1.62
C LEU A 90 19.47 -6.18 -2.23
N LEU A 91 20.65 -6.60 -2.72
CA LEU A 91 20.94 -7.96 -3.15
C LEU A 91 22.32 -8.33 -2.60
N LEU A 92 22.39 -9.46 -1.90
CA LEU A 92 23.61 -10.08 -1.40
C LEU A 92 23.64 -11.53 -1.89
N GLN A 93 24.74 -11.97 -2.48
CA GLN A 93 24.79 -13.30 -3.09
C GLN A 93 26.10 -14.03 -2.83
N GLY A 94 26.00 -15.36 -2.80
CA GLY A 94 27.13 -16.23 -2.58
C GLY A 94 27.66 -16.15 -1.14
N GLU A 95 28.68 -16.96 -0.87
CA GLU A 95 29.31 -17.05 0.45
C GLU A 95 30.19 -15.84 0.75
N GLU A 96 30.63 -15.09 -0.27
CA GLU A 96 31.45 -13.88 -0.06
C GLU A 96 30.63 -12.74 0.57
N ASP A 97 29.44 -12.46 0.05
CA ASP A 97 28.60 -11.39 0.61
C ASP A 97 27.91 -11.80 1.92
N LEU A 98 27.61 -13.09 2.08
CA LEU A 98 26.86 -13.62 3.22
C LEU A 98 27.75 -14.21 4.32
N GLY A 99 29.07 -14.30 4.11
CA GLY A 99 30.00 -14.94 5.03
C GLY A 99 30.29 -14.14 6.30
N ASP A 100 30.00 -12.84 6.32
CA ASP A 100 30.11 -11.99 7.52
C ASP A 100 28.71 -11.51 7.96
N PRO A 101 28.13 -12.08 9.03
CA PRO A 101 26.78 -11.74 9.46
C PRO A 101 26.66 -10.28 9.87
N HIS A 102 27.69 -9.66 10.48
CA HIS A 102 27.63 -8.26 10.86
C HIS A 102 27.63 -7.33 9.64
N ALA A 103 28.42 -7.66 8.61
CA ALA A 103 28.38 -6.91 7.36
C ALA A 103 27.01 -7.04 6.66
N VAL A 104 26.38 -8.21 6.73
CA VAL A 104 25.02 -8.42 6.22
C VAL A 104 24.00 -7.57 6.98
N GLU A 105 24.03 -7.62 8.32
CA GLU A 105 23.16 -6.82 9.19
C GLU A 105 23.28 -5.31 8.89
N ASP A 106 24.51 -4.79 8.77
CA ASP A 106 24.77 -3.38 8.46
C ASP A 106 24.22 -2.99 7.07
N LYS A 107 24.44 -3.82 6.05
CA LYS A 107 23.93 -3.58 4.69
C LYS A 107 22.40 -3.60 4.68
N LEU A 108 21.77 -4.55 5.38
CA LEU A 108 20.31 -4.64 5.53
C LEU A 108 19.73 -3.42 6.24
N ALA A 109 20.29 -3.07 7.40
CA ALA A 109 19.85 -1.92 8.20
C ALA A 109 19.96 -0.63 7.39
N LYS A 110 21.07 -0.44 6.67
CA LYS A 110 21.29 0.73 5.80
C LYS A 110 20.26 0.80 4.66
N ALA A 111 20.02 -0.31 3.96
CA ALA A 111 19.06 -0.36 2.86
C ALA A 111 17.62 -0.11 3.36
N PHE A 112 17.25 -0.74 4.46
CA PHE A 112 15.94 -0.58 5.09
C PHE A 112 15.72 0.86 5.59
N LYS A 113 16.72 1.45 6.25
CA LYS A 113 16.67 2.84 6.70
C LYS A 113 16.52 3.81 5.54
N ALA A 114 17.26 3.60 4.45
CA ALA A 114 17.15 4.43 3.25
C ALA A 114 15.73 4.40 2.65
N GLU A 115 15.08 3.23 2.64
CA GLU A 115 13.69 3.11 2.19
C GLU A 115 12.72 3.80 3.15
N TYR A 116 12.91 3.65 4.47
CA TYR A 116 12.09 4.37 5.45
C TYR A 116 12.22 5.89 5.30
N ASP A 117 13.44 6.40 5.15
CA ASP A 117 13.70 7.83 4.94
C ASP A 117 13.05 8.33 3.64
N ARG A 118 13.09 7.54 2.56
CA ARG A 118 12.39 7.83 1.30
C ARG A 118 10.88 7.93 1.50
N LYS A 119 10.28 7.02 2.27
CA LYS A 119 8.84 7.05 2.57
C LYS A 119 8.47 8.30 3.37
N VAL A 120 9.24 8.63 4.40
CA VAL A 120 9.04 9.85 5.19
C VAL A 120 9.15 11.09 4.31
N ALA A 121 10.17 11.17 3.45
CA ALA A 121 10.35 12.28 2.52
C ALA A 121 9.17 12.41 1.55
N SER A 122 8.68 11.29 1.01
CA SER A 122 7.53 11.26 0.09
C SER A 122 6.25 11.72 0.77
N PHE A 123 6.01 11.28 2.01
CA PHE A 123 4.87 11.73 2.82
C PHE A 123 4.95 13.23 3.11
N MET A 124 6.13 13.75 3.46
CA MET A 124 6.33 15.17 3.71
C MET A 124 6.13 16.02 2.45
N ALA A 125 6.60 15.53 1.29
CA ALA A 125 6.37 16.18 0.01
C ALA A 125 4.87 16.23 -0.34
N LEU A 126 4.13 15.13 -0.12
CA LEU A 126 2.68 15.08 -0.32
C LEU A 126 1.94 16.04 0.61
N ALA A 127 2.31 16.08 1.90
CA ALA A 127 1.73 17.01 2.87
C ALA A 127 2.01 18.48 2.52
N ALA A 128 3.20 18.79 2.00
CA ALA A 128 3.55 20.12 1.52
C ALA A 128 2.73 20.52 0.28
N ALA A 129 2.57 19.61 -0.69
CA ALA A 129 1.77 19.83 -1.88
C ALA A 129 0.28 20.07 -1.54
N ALA A 130 -0.27 19.30 -0.59
CA ALA A 130 -1.64 19.49 -0.11
C ALA A 130 -1.86 20.89 0.51
N LYS A 131 -0.87 21.41 1.24
CA LYS A 131 -0.93 22.79 1.80
C LYS A 131 -0.87 23.86 0.71
N GLN A 132 -0.12 23.66 -0.36
CA GLN A 132 -0.07 24.61 -1.48
C GLN A 132 -1.40 24.69 -2.23
N GLN A 133 -2.12 23.58 -2.39
CA GLN A 133 -3.44 23.57 -3.02
C GLN A 133 -4.52 24.26 -2.17
N GLN A 134 -4.39 24.23 -0.83
CA GLN A 134 -5.31 24.96 0.07
C GLN A 134 -5.07 26.47 0.11
N GLY A 135 -3.89 26.94 -0.29
CA GLY A 135 -3.56 28.37 -0.41
C GLY A 135 -3.96 28.99 -1.75
N ALA A 136 -4.26 28.17 -2.76
CA ALA A 136 -4.78 28.58 -4.06
C ALA A 136 -6.33 28.54 -4.05
N GLY A 137 -6.95 29.25 -3.12
CA GLY A 137 -8.37 29.58 -3.26
C GLY A 137 -8.57 30.39 -4.56
N PRO A 138 -9.73 30.28 -5.24
CA PRO A 138 -10.00 31.09 -6.42
C PRO A 138 -9.78 32.56 -6.05
N THR A 139 -8.87 33.23 -6.75
CA THR A 139 -8.73 34.68 -6.63
C THR A 139 -10.12 35.27 -6.87
N PRO A 140 -10.70 36.05 -5.94
CA PRO A 140 -11.97 36.71 -6.22
C PRO A 140 -11.73 37.58 -7.44
N THR A 141 -12.36 37.24 -8.56
CA THR A 141 -12.42 38.11 -9.72
C THR A 141 -12.92 39.46 -9.22
N PRO A 142 -12.22 40.59 -9.46
CA PRO A 142 -12.73 41.88 -9.06
C PRO A 142 -14.10 42.09 -9.72
N THR A 143 -15.15 42.12 -8.91
CA THR A 143 -16.51 42.43 -9.36
C THR A 143 -16.47 43.80 -10.03
N PRO A 144 -16.91 43.95 -11.30
CA PRO A 144 -16.98 45.26 -11.93
C PRO A 144 -17.94 46.16 -11.15
N THR A 145 -17.50 47.35 -10.79
CA THR A 145 -18.30 48.38 -10.11
C THR A 145 -19.55 48.69 -10.95
N PRO A 146 -20.78 48.57 -10.40
CA PRO A 146 -21.98 48.94 -11.14
C PRO A 146 -21.96 50.45 -11.42
N THR A 147 -22.04 50.82 -12.70
CA THR A 147 -22.20 52.21 -13.11
C THR A 147 -23.70 52.50 -13.17
N THR A 148 -24.18 53.46 -12.37
CA THR A 148 -25.59 53.86 -12.31
C THR A 148 -26.01 54.50 -13.65
N PRO A 149 -27.01 53.96 -14.37
CA PRO A 149 -27.56 54.66 -15.53
C PRO A 149 -28.52 55.77 -15.07
N THR A 150 -28.30 56.97 -15.60
CA THR A 150 -29.23 58.11 -15.51
C THR A 150 -30.51 57.78 -16.30
N PRO A 151 -31.72 58.02 -15.76
CA PRO A 151 -32.95 57.79 -16.52
C PRO A 151 -33.12 58.89 -17.58
N THR A 152 -33.10 58.50 -18.84
CA THR A 152 -33.54 59.32 -19.98
C THR A 152 -34.94 58.86 -20.36
N SER A 153 -35.89 59.79 -20.30
CA SER A 153 -37.26 59.57 -20.76
C SER A 153 -37.30 59.41 -22.28
N GLU A 154 -37.92 58.33 -22.74
CA GLU A 154 -38.28 58.08 -24.14
C GLU A 154 -39.65 58.68 -24.45
N PRO A 155 -39.95 59.03 -25.72
CA PRO A 155 -41.04 58.31 -26.36
C PRO A 155 -40.84 57.98 -27.85
N GLU A 156 -41.27 56.75 -28.18
CA GLU A 156 -42.06 56.28 -29.33
C GLU A 156 -41.66 56.63 -30.79
N THR A 157 -41.40 55.64 -31.63
CA THR A 157 -42.39 55.03 -32.57
C THR A 157 -41.75 54.17 -33.67
N ALA A 158 -42.36 52.99 -33.87
CA ALA A 158 -42.68 52.31 -35.13
C ALA A 158 -41.58 51.69 -36.04
N THR A 159 -41.73 50.38 -36.30
CA THR A 159 -42.04 49.76 -37.62
C THR A 159 -41.22 48.48 -37.92
N THR A 160 -41.93 47.36 -37.87
CA THR A 160 -41.80 46.07 -38.63
C THR A 160 -40.52 45.76 -39.43
N SER A 161 -39.99 44.53 -39.26
CA SER A 161 -40.08 43.48 -40.29
C SER A 161 -39.60 42.11 -39.75
N GLU A 162 -40.30 41.09 -40.24
CA GLU A 162 -40.24 39.65 -39.99
C GLU A 162 -38.87 39.00 -40.23
N LYS A 163 -38.57 37.90 -39.51
CA LYS A 163 -38.41 36.56 -40.11
C LYS A 163 -38.30 35.44 -39.04
N GLU A 164 -39.33 34.59 -39.01
CA GLU A 164 -39.42 33.11 -38.88
C GLU A 164 -38.27 32.39 -38.12
N GLU A 165 -38.54 31.67 -37.01
CA GLU A 165 -39.02 30.25 -36.90
C GLU A 165 -38.01 29.25 -37.52
N GLU A 166 -37.57 28.14 -36.92
CA GLU A 166 -38.12 27.17 -35.95
C GLU A 166 -36.98 26.72 -34.99
N GLU A 167 -37.16 26.48 -33.69
CA GLU A 167 -37.79 25.31 -33.04
C GLU A 167 -37.31 23.94 -33.57
N GLU A 168 -36.51 23.23 -32.77
CA GLU A 168 -36.97 21.90 -32.34
C GLU A 168 -36.42 21.58 -30.94
N GLU A 169 -37.36 21.23 -30.09
CA GLU A 169 -37.23 20.70 -28.75
C GLU A 169 -36.54 19.33 -28.77
N GLY A 170 -35.71 19.10 -27.76
CA GLY A 170 -35.28 17.78 -27.34
C GLY A 170 -35.46 17.66 -25.84
N ASP A 171 -36.70 17.88 -25.39
CA ASP A 171 -37.18 17.46 -24.08
C ASP A 171 -37.12 15.93 -23.97
N GLY A 172 -36.73 15.44 -22.81
CA GLY A 172 -36.55 14.01 -22.58
C GLY A 172 -35.95 13.69 -21.23
N GLY A 173 -36.32 14.47 -20.20
CA GLY A 173 -36.21 14.00 -18.83
C GLY A 173 -37.33 13.02 -18.53
N VAL A 174 -37.00 11.77 -18.26
CA VAL A 174 -37.81 10.90 -17.39
C VAL A 174 -36.90 10.24 -16.37
N THR A 175 -36.93 10.81 -15.18
CA THR A 175 -36.76 10.11 -13.92
C THR A 175 -37.83 9.03 -13.78
N GLU A 176 -37.48 8.03 -12.97
CA GLU A 176 -38.39 7.16 -12.22
C GLU A 176 -38.79 5.82 -12.88
N GLY A 177 -38.30 4.76 -12.25
CA GLY A 177 -38.53 3.36 -12.60
C GLY A 177 -38.18 2.43 -11.44
N ALA A 178 -38.62 2.77 -10.23
CA ALA A 178 -38.93 1.80 -9.17
C ALA A 178 -40.35 2.13 -8.71
N PRO A 179 -41.28 1.17 -8.72
CA PRO A 179 -41.60 0.51 -7.45
C PRO A 179 -42.02 -0.98 -7.56
N GLY A 180 -41.90 -1.68 -6.44
CA GLY A 180 -42.41 -3.06 -6.21
C GLY A 180 -41.36 -3.95 -5.53
N GLN A 181 -41.08 -3.81 -4.23
CA GLN A 181 -41.76 -4.41 -3.06
C GLN A 181 -41.68 -5.95 -2.95
N ASP A 182 -41.22 -6.38 -1.75
CA ASP A 182 -41.13 -7.72 -1.14
C ASP A 182 -39.97 -8.60 -1.67
N ASP A 183 -38.92 -8.89 -0.89
CA ASP A 183 -38.98 -9.66 0.35
C ASP A 183 -37.85 -9.28 1.34
N ARG A 184 -38.24 -9.11 2.60
CA ARG A 184 -37.35 -8.94 3.74
C ARG A 184 -36.83 -10.32 4.15
N VAL A 185 -35.54 -10.60 3.89
CA VAL A 185 -34.80 -11.51 4.76
C VAL A 185 -33.62 -10.77 5.37
N LEU A 186 -33.92 -10.26 6.57
CA LEU A 186 -32.97 -9.91 7.60
C LEU A 186 -32.14 -11.17 7.92
N VAL A 187 -30.95 -11.32 7.34
CA VAL A 187 -29.99 -12.28 7.89
C VAL A 187 -29.27 -11.57 9.02
N GLU A 188 -29.77 -11.89 10.21
CA GLU A 188 -29.25 -11.60 11.54
C GLU A 188 -27.73 -11.88 11.61
N PRO A 189 -26.92 -10.96 12.16
CA PRO A 189 -25.56 -11.30 12.56
C PRO A 189 -25.62 -12.22 13.78
N PRO A 190 -24.96 -13.39 13.81
CA PRO A 190 -24.88 -14.14 15.06
C PRO A 190 -24.17 -13.28 16.10
N ALA A 191 -24.87 -13.14 17.22
CA ALA A 191 -24.55 -12.31 18.35
C ALA A 191 -23.11 -12.51 18.86
N ARG A 192 -22.48 -11.40 19.22
CA ARG A 192 -21.49 -11.38 20.30
C ARG A 192 -22.22 -11.55 21.62
N GLU A 193 -22.02 -12.68 22.29
CA GLU A 193 -22.14 -12.86 23.74
C GLU A 193 -21.32 -14.11 24.07
N SER A 194 -20.65 -14.29 25.19
CA SER A 194 -20.14 -13.45 26.27
C SER A 194 -19.12 -14.37 26.96
N GLU A 195 -18.15 -13.79 27.65
CA GLU A 195 -17.20 -14.53 28.49
C GLU A 195 -17.92 -15.52 29.43
N PRO A 196 -17.26 -16.63 29.78
CA PRO A 196 -17.28 -17.02 31.19
C PRO A 196 -15.92 -16.74 31.81
N SER A 197 -15.95 -15.86 32.81
CA SER A 197 -14.93 -15.72 33.83
C SER A 197 -14.61 -17.06 34.49
N SER A 198 -13.31 -17.27 34.70
CA SER A 198 -12.66 -17.89 35.86
C SER A 198 -13.27 -19.12 36.54
N SER A 199 -12.48 -20.20 36.55
CA SER A 199 -12.25 -20.97 37.78
C SER A 199 -10.86 -21.59 37.77
N ASN A 200 -10.01 -21.13 38.69
CA ASN A 200 -8.95 -21.94 39.29
C ASN A 200 -9.62 -23.06 40.09
N ASP A 201 -9.19 -24.30 39.90
CA ASP A 201 -9.11 -25.41 40.86
C ASP A 201 -8.16 -26.41 40.17
N ASP A 202 -6.92 -26.58 40.65
CA ASP A 202 -6.52 -27.62 41.61
C ASP A 202 -6.88 -29.03 41.11
N ASP A 203 -5.90 -29.74 40.56
CA ASP A 203 -5.76 -31.18 40.78
C ASP A 203 -4.27 -31.54 40.62
N ASP A 204 -3.70 -31.88 41.78
CA ASP A 204 -2.57 -32.79 41.95
C ASP A 204 -2.76 -34.03 41.05
N ASP A 205 -1.69 -34.48 40.41
CA ASP A 205 -1.46 -35.92 40.28
C ASP A 205 0.05 -36.17 40.20
N ASP A 206 0.53 -36.73 41.31
CA ASP A 206 1.72 -37.56 41.44
C ASP A 206 1.77 -38.61 40.32
N ASP A 207 2.96 -38.84 39.74
CA ASP A 207 3.35 -40.20 39.37
C ASP A 207 4.89 -40.31 39.31
N ASP A 208 5.36 -41.22 40.18
CA ASP A 208 6.68 -41.87 40.40
C ASP A 208 7.88 -41.58 39.46
#